data_AF-A0A7W1D9Q9-F1
#
_entry.id   AF-A0A7W1D9Q9-F1
#
_cell.length_a   1.000
_cell.length_b   1.000
_cell.length_c   1.000
_cell.angle_alpha   90.00
_cell.angle_beta   90.00
_cell.angle_gamma   90.00
#
_symmetry.space_group_name_H-M   'P 1'
#
loop_
_entity.id
_entity.type
_entity.pdbx_description
1 polymer ?
#
loop_
_entity_poly.entity_id
_entity_poly.type
_entity_poly.pdbx_seq_one_letter_code
_entity_poly.pdbx_strand_id
1 'polypeptide(L)'
;MKLESPILILSAIGTLIALIKTRHRFAMFTGFWAFGLFAAYTIIPYKTPWLALSFLLPMCVVAGYAINELVAARDVAVKVLGGLLLAFAVGVLGYQTYGLNFQRYDDDSMPYVYAHTRRGFLDLIKQIEYNADKSGKGKNASIEVVSSDYWSMPWYLRDYPKAVFHGRFVDTNTAEMVVASEAQKDDLAQRYGGNYKYIGTYPLRPGVNLYLLVRRDLADESAKELYEIYNYMP
;
A
#
# COMPACT_ATOMS: atom_id res chain seq x y z
N MET A 1 14.97 -7.88 2.20
CA MET A 1 14.50 -8.41 3.51
C MET A 1 15.04 -7.55 4.65
N LYS A 2 14.48 -6.34 4.88
CA LYS A 2 14.92 -5.47 6.00
C LYS A 2 14.03 -5.57 7.25
N LEU A 3 12.81 -6.06 7.09
CA LEU A 3 11.81 -6.22 8.15
C LEU A 3 12.01 -7.55 8.88
N GLU A 4 11.82 -7.56 10.19
CA GLU A 4 11.90 -8.75 11.07
C GLU A 4 13.28 -9.43 11.17
N SER A 5 14.35 -8.79 10.68
CA SER A 5 15.71 -9.35 10.75
C SER A 5 16.19 -9.67 12.16
N PRO A 6 15.86 -8.90 13.23
CA PRO A 6 16.24 -9.28 14.59
C PRO A 6 15.61 -10.62 15.01
N ILE A 7 14.34 -10.86 14.64
CA ILE A 7 13.62 -12.09 14.99
C ILE A 7 14.22 -13.28 14.25
N LEU A 8 14.51 -13.13 12.95
CA LEU A 8 15.15 -14.19 12.17
C LEU A 8 16.50 -14.62 12.76
N ILE A 9 17.34 -13.66 13.14
CA ILE A 9 18.67 -13.95 13.71
C ILE A 9 18.53 -14.59 15.09
N LEU A 10 17.72 -14.00 15.98
CA LEU A 10 17.55 -14.51 17.34
C LEU A 10 16.88 -15.89 17.37
N SER A 11 15.93 -16.15 16.48
CA SER A 11 15.28 -17.47 16.36
C SER A 11 16.22 -18.55 15.83
N ALA A 12 17.14 -18.21 14.92
CA ALA A 12 18.18 -19.12 14.46
C ALA A 12 19.15 -19.48 15.60
N ILE A 13 19.60 -18.47 16.35
CA ILE A 13 20.44 -18.66 17.55
C ILE A 13 19.69 -19.52 18.59
N GLY A 14 18.43 -19.21 18.87
CA GLY A 14 17.61 -19.96 19.82
C GLY A 14 17.40 -21.41 19.43
N THR A 15 17.17 -21.69 18.15
CA THR A 15 17.06 -23.05 17.63
C THR A 15 18.37 -23.80 17.81
N LEU A 16 19.51 -23.16 17.50
CA LEU A 16 20.83 -23.77 17.69
C LEU A 16 21.10 -24.09 19.17
N ILE A 17 20.82 -23.15 20.08
CA ILE A 17 20.98 -23.36 21.53
C ILE A 17 20.07 -24.49 22.01
N ALA A 18 18.82 -24.55 21.54
CA ALA A 18 17.87 -25.59 21.91
C ALA A 18 18.37 -26.99 21.47
N LEU A 19 18.93 -27.09 20.27
CA LEU A 19 19.48 -28.34 19.72
C LEU A 19 20.78 -28.76 20.40
N ILE A 20 21.66 -27.83 20.76
CA ILE A 20 22.95 -28.16 21.43
C ILE A 20 22.71 -28.56 22.89
N LYS A 21 21.91 -27.79 23.63
CA LYS A 21 21.68 -28.04 25.07
C LYS A 21 20.70 -29.18 25.33
N THR A 22 19.85 -29.51 24.36
CA THR A 22 18.80 -30.56 24.40
C THR A 22 17.89 -30.55 25.64
N ARG A 23 17.87 -29.45 26.41
CA ARG A 23 17.19 -29.34 27.71
C ARG A 23 15.68 -29.09 27.57
N HIS A 24 15.26 -28.36 26.54
CA HIS A 24 13.88 -27.91 26.35
C HIS A 24 13.27 -28.46 25.06
N ARG A 25 12.50 -29.55 25.19
CA ARG A 25 11.81 -30.22 24.06
C ARG A 25 10.86 -29.29 23.30
N PHE A 26 10.18 -28.39 24.01
CA PHE A 26 9.31 -27.39 23.41
C PHE A 26 10.06 -26.36 22.56
N ALA A 27 11.23 -25.89 23.01
CA ALA A 27 12.07 -24.97 22.24
C ALA A 27 12.58 -25.63 20.95
N MET A 28 12.99 -26.90 21.02
CA MET A 28 13.38 -27.68 19.84
C MET A 28 12.21 -27.86 18.86
N PHE A 29 11.04 -28.29 19.36
CA PHE A 29 9.83 -28.40 18.54
C PHE A 29 9.49 -27.09 17.84
N THR A 30 9.52 -25.98 18.58
CA THR A 30 9.19 -24.66 18.04
C THR A 30 10.23 -24.19 17.01
N GLY A 31 11.52 -24.52 17.21
CA GLY A 31 12.57 -24.27 16.22
C GLY A 31 12.34 -25.04 14.92
N PHE A 32 12.02 -26.33 15.01
CA PHE A 32 11.66 -27.14 13.84
C PHE A 32 10.38 -26.64 13.17
N TRP A 33 9.38 -26.22 13.94
CA TRP A 33 8.15 -25.63 13.41
C TRP A 33 8.44 -24.33 12.63
N ALA A 34 9.21 -23.41 13.21
CA ALA A 34 9.61 -22.16 12.58
C ALA A 34 10.36 -22.38 11.27
N PHE A 35 11.49 -23.10 11.32
CA PHE A 35 12.36 -23.27 10.15
C PHE A 35 11.81 -24.28 9.14
N GLY A 36 11.03 -25.27 9.58
CA GLY A 36 10.32 -26.19 8.71
C GLY A 36 9.25 -25.49 7.86
N LEU A 37 8.43 -24.63 8.47
CA LEU A 37 7.46 -23.83 7.72
C LEU A 37 8.14 -22.78 6.83
N PHE A 38 9.20 -22.13 7.31
CA PHE A 38 9.97 -21.19 6.50
C PHE A 38 10.54 -21.88 5.24
N ALA A 39 11.11 -23.08 5.38
CA ALA A 39 11.61 -23.86 4.25
C ALA A 39 10.47 -24.30 3.32
N ALA A 40 9.38 -24.85 3.87
CA ALA A 40 8.22 -25.30 3.08
C ALA A 40 7.62 -24.15 2.26
N TYR A 41 7.43 -22.97 2.84
CA TYR A 41 6.85 -21.82 2.15
C TYR A 41 7.82 -21.12 1.21
N THR A 42 9.12 -21.36 1.33
CA THR A 42 10.10 -20.89 0.34
C THR A 42 9.94 -21.64 -0.99
N ILE A 43 9.52 -22.91 -0.95
CA ILE A 43 9.33 -23.77 -2.12
C ILE A 43 8.05 -23.41 -2.88
N ILE A 44 7.01 -22.91 -2.20
CA ILE A 44 5.73 -22.58 -2.84
C ILE A 44 5.88 -21.31 -3.71
N PRO A 45 5.59 -21.35 -5.02
CA PRO A 45 5.73 -20.19 -5.91
C PRO A 45 4.75 -19.06 -5.58
N TYR A 46 3.52 -19.41 -5.21
CA TYR A 46 2.49 -18.45 -4.82
C TYR A 46 2.67 -18.04 -3.35
N LYS A 47 3.06 -16.78 -3.14
CA LYS A 47 3.37 -16.24 -1.81
C LYS A 47 2.38 -15.14 -1.45
N THR A 48 1.75 -15.27 -0.30
CA THR A 48 0.89 -14.26 0.29
C THR A 48 1.45 -13.81 1.63
N PRO A 49 1.24 -12.55 2.04
CA PRO A 49 1.89 -12.00 3.22
C PRO A 49 1.53 -12.75 4.52
N TRP A 50 0.31 -13.31 4.61
CA TRP A 50 -0.13 -14.07 5.80
C TRP A 50 0.60 -15.40 5.98
N LEU A 51 1.25 -15.96 4.96
CA LEU A 51 2.11 -17.14 5.13
C LEU A 51 3.26 -16.87 6.11
N ALA A 52 3.72 -15.61 6.18
CA ALA A 52 4.76 -15.22 7.12
C ALA A 52 4.32 -15.39 8.57
N LEU A 53 3.04 -15.18 8.88
CA LEU A 53 2.52 -15.27 10.26
C LEU A 53 2.71 -16.68 10.84
N SER A 54 2.57 -17.72 10.02
CA SER A 54 2.66 -19.11 10.47
C SER A 54 4.05 -19.50 10.95
N PHE A 55 5.12 -18.90 10.40
CA PHE A 55 6.50 -19.14 10.86
C PHE A 55 7.05 -18.02 11.74
N LEU A 56 6.54 -16.79 11.65
CA LEU A 56 6.98 -15.69 12.50
C LEU A 56 6.61 -15.92 13.97
N LEU A 57 5.39 -16.41 14.25
CA LEU A 57 4.98 -16.72 15.62
C LEU A 57 5.95 -17.70 16.34
N PRO A 58 6.26 -18.88 15.79
CA PRO A 58 7.24 -19.77 16.42
C PRO A 58 8.66 -19.18 16.43
N MET A 59 9.05 -18.36 15.44
CA MET A 59 10.33 -17.65 15.48
C MET A 59 10.41 -16.69 16.67
N CYS A 60 9.35 -15.93 16.97
CA CYS A 60 9.30 -15.05 18.15
C CYS A 60 9.49 -15.84 19.46
N VAL A 61 8.85 -17.00 19.58
CA VAL A 61 8.95 -17.85 20.77
C VAL A 61 10.38 -18.37 20.96
N VAL A 62 11.02 -18.87 19.89
CA VAL A 62 12.40 -19.38 19.98
C VAL A 62 13.42 -18.24 20.13
N ALA A 63 13.16 -17.07 19.56
CA ALA A 63 13.96 -15.87 19.81
C ALA A 63 13.92 -15.45 21.28
N GLY A 64 12.74 -15.48 21.91
CA GLY A 64 12.58 -15.25 23.35
C GLY A 64 13.35 -16.27 24.19
N TYR A 65 13.31 -17.55 23.81
CA TYR A 65 14.12 -18.59 24.44
C TYR A 65 15.63 -18.30 24.33
N ALA A 66 16.10 -17.85 23.15
CA ALA A 66 17.51 -17.47 22.95
C ALA A 66 17.95 -16.37 23.92
N ILE A 67 17.15 -15.30 24.02
CA ILE A 67 17.43 -14.18 24.94
C ILE A 67 17.43 -14.66 26.40
N ASN A 68 16.46 -15.50 26.79
CA ASN A 68 16.41 -16.05 28.14
C ASN A 68 17.68 -16.84 28.49
N GLU A 69 18.16 -17.69 27.58
CA GLU A 69 19.38 -18.48 27.77
C GLU A 69 20.64 -17.60 27.89
N LEU A 70 20.69 -16.48 27.16
CA LEU A 70 21.80 -15.52 27.24
C LEU A 70 21.77 -14.74 28.55
N VAL A 71 20.60 -14.23 28.95
CA VAL A 71 20.45 -13.41 30.17
C VAL A 71 20.57 -14.25 31.45
N ALA A 72 20.23 -15.54 31.39
CA ALA A 72 20.40 -16.49 32.50
C ALA A 72 21.81 -17.11 32.57
N ALA A 73 22.72 -16.76 31.64
CA ALA A 73 24.08 -17.26 31.66
C ALA A 73 24.84 -16.81 32.92
N ARG A 74 25.73 -17.69 33.42
CA ARG A 74 26.60 -17.37 34.57
C ARG A 74 27.66 -16.34 34.24
N ASP A 75 28.10 -16.32 32.98
CA ASP A 75 29.06 -15.34 32.48
C ASP A 75 28.39 -13.98 32.34
N VAL A 76 28.95 -12.99 33.05
CA VAL A 76 28.46 -11.61 33.05
C VAL A 76 28.51 -10.99 31.65
N ALA A 77 29.52 -11.31 30.85
CA ALA A 77 29.65 -10.79 29.49
C ALA A 77 28.51 -11.30 28.60
N VAL A 78 28.19 -12.59 28.68
CA VAL A 78 27.08 -13.22 27.92
C VAL A 78 25.74 -12.64 28.36
N LYS A 79 25.56 -12.41 29.65
CA LYS A 79 24.36 -11.80 30.21
C LYS A 79 24.14 -10.37 29.71
N VAL A 80 25.20 -9.55 29.74
CA VAL A 80 25.14 -8.17 29.22
C VAL A 80 24.86 -8.19 27.72
N LEU A 81 25.51 -9.07 26.96
CA LEU A 81 25.24 -9.24 25.54
C LEU A 81 23.77 -9.60 25.27
N GLY A 82 23.20 -10.53 26.02
CA GLY A 82 21.78 -10.89 25.93
C GLY A 82 20.85 -9.69 26.18
N GLY A 83 21.16 -8.88 27.20
CA GLY A 83 20.42 -7.65 27.48
C GLY A 83 20.52 -6.60 26.36
N LEU A 84 21.72 -6.40 25.81
CA LEU A 84 21.95 -5.48 24.70
C LEU A 84 21.24 -5.93 23.41
N LEU A 85 21.29 -7.23 23.10
CA LEU A 85 20.58 -7.80 21.95
C LEU A 85 19.07 -7.65 22.10
N LEU A 86 18.52 -7.85 23.30
CA LEU A 86 17.11 -7.62 23.57
C LEU A 86 16.73 -6.15 23.37
N ALA A 87 17.48 -5.22 23.97
CA ALA A 87 17.23 -3.79 23.84
C ALA A 87 17.30 -3.33 22.36
N PHE A 88 18.29 -3.83 21.62
CA PHE A 88 18.44 -3.57 20.19
C PHE A 88 17.27 -4.13 19.39
N ALA A 89 16.89 -5.40 19.61
CA ALA A 89 15.79 -6.03 18.90
C ALA A 89 14.46 -5.30 19.16
N VAL A 90 14.16 -4.95 20.41
CA VAL A 90 12.96 -4.18 20.77
C VAL A 90 12.97 -2.79 20.13
N GLY A 91 14.12 -2.10 20.13
CA GLY A 91 14.24 -0.78 19.52
C GLY A 91 14.02 -0.81 18.00
N VAL A 92 14.67 -1.75 17.29
CA VAL A 92 14.54 -1.91 15.84
C VAL A 92 13.11 -2.33 15.47
N LEU A 93 12.55 -3.32 16.16
CA LEU A 93 11.19 -3.80 15.88
C LEU A 93 10.16 -2.71 16.21
N GLY A 94 10.31 -2.00 17.32
CA GLY A 94 9.43 -0.88 17.67
C GLY A 94 9.45 0.24 16.63
N TYR A 95 10.64 0.60 16.13
CA TYR A 95 10.77 1.56 15.02
C TYR A 95 10.10 1.05 13.74
N GLN A 96 10.29 -0.22 13.39
CA GLN A 96 9.66 -0.84 12.22
C GLN A 96 8.13 -0.90 12.35
N THR A 97 7.62 -1.29 13.52
CA THR A 97 6.19 -1.30 13.83
C THR A 97 5.59 0.09 13.69
N TYR A 98 6.25 1.11 14.23
CA TYR A 98 5.76 2.48 14.11
C TYR A 98 5.72 2.95 12.65
N GLY A 99 6.82 2.75 11.91
CA GLY A 99 6.89 3.12 10.49
C GLY A 99 5.85 2.43 9.64
N LEU A 100 5.65 1.12 9.82
CA LEU A 100 4.66 0.35 9.06
C LEU A 100 3.21 0.71 9.40
N ASN A 101 2.87 0.83 10.69
CA ASN A 101 1.47 1.00 11.09
C ASN A 101 0.99 2.45 10.99
N PHE A 102 1.87 3.44 11.15
CA PHE A 102 1.45 4.85 11.26
C PHE A 102 1.93 5.74 10.11
N GLN A 103 3.06 5.43 9.47
CA GLN A 103 3.60 6.29 8.40
C GLN A 103 3.36 5.70 7.00
N ARG A 104 3.52 4.39 6.86
CA ARG A 104 3.54 3.68 5.57
C ARG A 104 2.47 2.59 5.47
N TYR A 105 1.34 2.78 6.17
CA TYR A 105 0.25 1.80 6.28
C TYR A 105 -0.47 1.53 4.95
N ASP A 106 -0.29 2.40 3.96
CA ASP A 106 -0.88 2.35 2.63
C ASP A 106 0.19 2.37 1.50
N ASP A 107 1.45 2.16 1.86
CA ASP A 107 2.58 2.10 0.92
C ASP A 107 2.71 0.69 0.33
N ASP A 108 2.42 0.55 -0.96
CA ASP A 108 2.44 -0.71 -1.69
C ASP A 108 3.85 -1.26 -1.97
N SER A 109 4.90 -0.48 -1.70
CA SER A 109 6.27 -1.01 -1.67
C SER A 109 6.53 -1.89 -0.43
N MET A 110 5.65 -1.86 0.58
CA MET A 110 5.78 -2.66 1.80
C MET A 110 5.19 -4.06 1.60
N PRO A 111 5.96 -5.14 1.87
CA PRO A 111 5.52 -6.52 1.63
C PRO A 111 4.25 -6.94 2.38
N TYR A 112 3.96 -6.30 3.52
CA TYR A 112 2.81 -6.63 4.37
C TYR A 112 1.56 -5.81 4.04
N VAL A 113 1.71 -4.71 3.32
CA VAL A 113 0.61 -3.77 3.09
C VAL A 113 -0.21 -4.25 1.89
N TYR A 114 -1.52 -4.37 2.12
CA TYR A 114 -2.48 -4.61 1.05
C TYR A 114 -3.47 -3.46 1.01
N ALA A 115 -3.10 -2.41 0.28
CA ALA A 115 -3.93 -1.23 0.07
C ALA A 115 -4.57 -1.29 -1.32
N HIS A 116 -5.91 -1.15 -1.37
CA HIS A 116 -6.66 -1.12 -2.62
C HIS A 116 -6.58 0.22 -3.35
N THR A 117 -6.16 1.29 -2.67
CA THR A 117 -6.12 2.65 -3.21
C THR A 117 -4.84 3.36 -2.79
N ARG A 118 -4.23 4.14 -3.68
CA ARG A 118 -3.02 4.95 -3.42
C ARG A 118 -3.37 6.37 -2.96
N ARG A 119 -2.47 7.02 -2.21
CA ARG A 119 -2.66 8.41 -1.72
C ARG A 119 -2.95 9.42 -2.83
N GLY A 120 -2.35 9.24 -4.01
CA GLY A 120 -2.57 10.14 -5.16
C GLY A 120 -4.03 10.19 -5.64
N PHE A 121 -4.84 9.19 -5.30
CA PHE A 121 -6.28 9.24 -5.50
C PHE A 121 -6.96 10.39 -4.73
N LEU A 122 -6.46 10.75 -3.54
CA LEU A 122 -7.02 11.89 -2.79
C LEU A 122 -6.72 13.22 -3.48
N ASP A 123 -5.65 13.30 -4.27
CA ASP A 123 -5.35 14.50 -5.04
C ASP A 123 -6.31 14.65 -6.23
N LEU A 124 -6.80 13.55 -6.81
CA LEU A 124 -7.92 13.57 -7.77
C LEU A 124 -9.17 14.18 -7.11
N ILE A 125 -9.52 13.73 -5.90
CA ILE A 125 -10.70 14.22 -5.19
C ILE A 125 -10.57 15.73 -4.89
N LYS A 126 -9.41 16.18 -4.39
CA LYS A 126 -9.15 17.61 -4.17
C LYS A 126 -9.31 18.43 -5.45
N GLN A 127 -8.86 17.89 -6.58
CA GLN A 127 -8.96 18.59 -7.86
C GLN A 127 -10.40 18.63 -8.39
N ILE A 128 -11.19 17.60 -8.12
CA ILE A 128 -12.64 17.62 -8.37
C ILE A 128 -13.30 18.70 -7.50
N GLU A 129 -12.98 18.76 -6.21
CA GLU A 129 -13.52 19.77 -5.28
C GLU A 129 -13.17 21.18 -5.73
N TYR A 130 -11.91 21.44 -6.05
CA TYR A 130 -11.44 22.73 -6.56
C TYR A 130 -12.18 23.17 -7.84
N ASN A 131 -12.31 22.29 -8.83
CA ASN A 131 -12.99 22.62 -10.08
C ASN A 131 -14.52 22.76 -9.90
N ALA A 132 -15.11 21.99 -8.97
CA ALA A 132 -16.51 22.13 -8.61
C ALA A 132 -16.82 23.50 -7.99
N ASP A 133 -15.98 23.97 -7.07
CA ASP A 133 -16.13 25.29 -6.45
C ASP A 133 -15.89 26.40 -7.48
N LYS A 134 -14.86 26.25 -8.33
CA LYS A 134 -14.58 27.18 -9.43
C LYS A 134 -15.73 27.31 -10.42
N SER A 135 -16.49 26.24 -10.65
CA SER A 135 -17.67 26.26 -11.52
C SER A 135 -18.82 27.13 -10.99
N GLY A 136 -18.76 27.57 -9.74
CA GLY A 136 -19.83 28.28 -9.06
C GLY A 136 -21.01 27.39 -8.65
N LYS A 137 -20.99 26.09 -8.99
CA LYS A 137 -22.03 25.11 -8.61
C LYS A 137 -21.70 24.37 -7.32
N GLY A 138 -20.44 24.36 -6.88
CA GLY A 138 -19.99 23.63 -5.69
C GLY A 138 -20.43 22.17 -5.75
N LYS A 139 -21.13 21.70 -4.71
CA LYS A 139 -21.66 20.32 -4.65
C LYS A 139 -22.67 19.98 -5.75
N ASN A 140 -23.29 20.97 -6.40
CA ASN A 140 -24.19 20.74 -7.54
C ASN A 140 -23.47 20.63 -8.90
N ALA A 141 -22.14 20.63 -8.91
CA ALA A 141 -21.37 20.34 -10.12
C ALA A 141 -21.64 18.90 -10.59
N SER A 142 -21.76 18.73 -11.91
CA SER A 142 -21.93 17.44 -12.57
C SER A 142 -20.58 16.79 -12.84
N ILE A 143 -20.45 15.54 -12.41
CA ILE A 143 -19.22 14.76 -12.49
C ILE A 143 -19.56 13.43 -13.15
N GLU A 144 -19.03 13.22 -14.34
CA GLU A 144 -19.30 12.02 -15.12
C GLU A 144 -18.12 11.05 -15.02
N VAL A 145 -18.32 9.94 -14.30
CA VAL A 145 -17.28 8.93 -14.12
C VAL A 145 -17.46 7.83 -15.16
N VAL A 146 -16.66 7.90 -16.22
CA VAL A 146 -16.69 6.97 -17.36
C VAL A 146 -15.67 5.84 -17.23
N SER A 147 -14.75 5.94 -16.27
CA SER A 147 -13.84 4.86 -15.88
C SER A 147 -14.60 3.66 -15.34
N SER A 148 -14.30 2.45 -15.81
CA SER A 148 -14.75 1.19 -15.20
C SER A 148 -14.23 1.02 -13.77
N ASP A 149 -13.04 1.55 -13.48
CA ASP A 149 -12.40 1.55 -12.17
C ASP A 149 -12.82 2.80 -11.40
N TYR A 150 -14.07 2.82 -10.92
CA TYR A 150 -14.59 3.99 -10.19
C TYR A 150 -14.62 3.84 -8.68
N TRP A 151 -14.50 2.63 -8.13
CA TRP A 151 -14.37 2.46 -6.69
C TRP A 151 -13.00 2.97 -6.21
N SER A 152 -12.90 3.82 -5.20
CA SER A 152 -13.86 4.13 -4.13
C SER A 152 -14.58 5.48 -4.24
N MET A 153 -14.58 6.12 -5.42
CA MET A 153 -15.15 7.45 -5.64
C MET A 153 -16.58 7.67 -5.11
N PRO A 154 -17.51 6.69 -5.15
CA PRO A 154 -18.85 6.90 -4.58
C PRO A 154 -18.86 7.36 -3.12
N TRP A 155 -17.86 7.00 -2.31
CA TRP A 155 -17.75 7.49 -0.92
C TRP A 155 -17.37 8.97 -0.85
N TYR A 156 -16.41 9.38 -1.66
CA TYR A 156 -15.85 10.74 -1.66
C TYR A 156 -16.77 11.73 -2.39
N LEU A 157 -17.47 11.26 -3.42
CA LEU A 157 -18.39 12.06 -4.21
C LEU A 157 -19.85 11.96 -3.72
N ARG A 158 -20.08 11.37 -2.54
CA ARG A 158 -21.43 11.19 -1.98
C ARG A 158 -22.22 12.49 -1.85
N ASP A 159 -21.53 13.59 -1.57
CA ASP A 159 -22.15 14.90 -1.38
C ASP A 159 -22.43 15.62 -2.71
N TYR A 160 -22.09 15.01 -3.85
CA TYR A 160 -22.35 15.54 -5.20
C TYR A 160 -23.56 14.82 -5.82
N PRO A 161 -24.79 15.36 -5.71
CA PRO A 161 -26.00 14.70 -6.20
C PRO A 161 -26.04 14.47 -7.72
N LYS A 162 -25.17 15.16 -8.48
CA LYS A 162 -25.03 15.01 -9.93
C LYS A 162 -23.77 14.25 -10.34
N ALA A 163 -23.10 13.58 -9.41
CA ALA A 163 -22.05 12.63 -9.75
C ALA A 163 -22.70 11.33 -10.25
N VAL A 164 -22.37 10.93 -11.48
CA VAL A 164 -22.91 9.73 -12.12
C VAL A 164 -21.77 8.77 -12.46
N PHE A 165 -21.93 7.50 -12.08
CA PHE A 165 -20.94 6.45 -12.26
C PHE A 165 -21.35 5.52 -13.38
N HIS A 166 -20.89 5.82 -14.59
CA HIS A 166 -21.27 5.06 -15.78
C HIS A 166 -20.45 3.78 -15.94
N GLY A 167 -19.17 3.79 -15.60
CA GLY A 167 -18.28 2.65 -15.83
C GLY A 167 -17.96 2.38 -17.31
N ARG A 168 -18.43 3.25 -18.21
CA ARG A 168 -18.24 3.20 -19.65
C ARG A 168 -18.35 4.60 -20.23
N PHE A 169 -17.86 4.79 -21.46
CA PHE A 169 -18.03 6.05 -22.16
C PHE A 169 -19.49 6.40 -22.38
N VAL A 170 -19.77 7.69 -22.21
CA VAL A 170 -21.06 8.33 -22.53
C VAL A 170 -20.79 9.63 -23.27
N ASP A 171 -21.65 9.96 -24.21
CA ASP A 171 -21.55 11.22 -24.92
C ASP A 171 -22.03 12.34 -23.99
N THR A 172 -21.07 13.04 -23.38
CA THR A 172 -21.33 14.19 -22.51
C THR A 172 -20.48 15.37 -22.95
N ASN A 173 -21.10 16.53 -23.08
CA ASN A 173 -20.46 17.80 -23.41
C ASN A 173 -20.80 18.93 -22.41
N THR A 174 -21.75 18.68 -21.50
CA THR A 174 -22.22 19.66 -20.53
C THR A 174 -21.67 19.45 -19.13
N ALA A 175 -21.10 18.26 -18.84
CA ALA A 175 -20.58 17.98 -17.52
C ALA A 175 -19.45 18.95 -17.15
N GLU A 176 -19.38 19.34 -15.88
CA GLU A 176 -18.26 20.17 -15.41
C GLU A 176 -16.95 19.38 -15.45
N MET A 177 -17.02 18.09 -15.11
CA MET A 177 -15.87 17.20 -15.00
C MET A 177 -16.19 15.80 -15.55
N VAL A 178 -15.18 15.16 -16.14
CA VAL A 178 -15.22 13.75 -16.54
C VAL A 178 -14.02 13.04 -15.93
N VAL A 179 -14.24 11.88 -15.30
CA VAL A 179 -13.17 11.01 -14.80
C VAL A 179 -13.10 9.76 -15.65
N ALA A 180 -11.98 9.56 -16.33
CA ALA A 180 -11.76 8.46 -17.27
C ALA A 180 -10.55 7.59 -16.88
N SER A 181 -10.47 6.37 -17.40
CA SER A 181 -9.32 5.49 -17.18
C SER A 181 -8.23 5.73 -18.22
N GLU A 182 -6.97 5.69 -17.80
CA GLU A 182 -5.82 5.69 -18.73
C GLU A 182 -5.91 4.54 -19.74
N ALA A 183 -6.48 3.40 -19.35
CA ALA A 183 -6.66 2.24 -20.25
C ALA A 183 -7.53 2.55 -21.47
N GLN A 184 -8.28 3.65 -21.45
CA GLN A 184 -9.19 4.06 -22.52
C GLN A 184 -8.66 5.30 -23.29
N LYS A 185 -7.37 5.63 -23.16
CA LYS A 185 -6.77 6.86 -23.69
C LYS A 185 -6.98 7.08 -25.19
N ASP A 186 -7.00 6.02 -25.99
CA ASP A 186 -7.03 6.09 -27.45
C ASP A 186 -8.35 6.71 -27.97
N ASP A 187 -9.46 6.43 -27.29
CA ASP A 187 -10.79 6.94 -27.66
C ASP A 187 -11.12 8.29 -27.00
N LEU A 188 -10.38 8.65 -25.94
CA LEU A 188 -10.64 9.81 -25.09
C LEU A 188 -10.52 11.13 -25.86
N ALA A 189 -9.45 11.27 -26.65
CA ALA A 189 -9.18 12.47 -27.44
C ALA A 189 -10.30 12.75 -28.46
N GLN A 190 -10.76 11.70 -29.16
CA GLN A 190 -11.79 11.80 -30.17
C GLN A 190 -13.15 12.19 -29.56
N ARG A 191 -13.49 11.63 -28.39
CA ARG A 191 -14.80 11.83 -27.76
C ARG A 191 -14.90 13.15 -26.97
N TYR A 192 -13.86 13.50 -26.23
CA TYR A 192 -13.92 14.60 -25.26
C TYR A 192 -13.02 15.80 -25.60
N GLY A 193 -12.09 15.67 -26.55
CA GLY A 193 -11.07 16.70 -26.80
C GLY A 193 -11.63 18.06 -27.23
N GLY A 194 -12.80 18.08 -27.89
CA GLY A 194 -13.46 19.31 -28.30
C GLY A 194 -14.04 20.13 -27.15
N ASN A 195 -14.43 19.48 -26.04
CA ASN A 195 -15.21 20.11 -24.95
C ASN A 195 -14.47 20.15 -23.61
N TYR A 196 -13.40 19.36 -23.46
CA TYR A 196 -12.68 19.23 -22.20
C TYR A 196 -11.17 19.40 -22.37
N LYS A 197 -10.52 19.90 -21.31
CA LYS A 197 -9.07 19.91 -21.15
C LYS A 197 -8.63 18.87 -20.13
N TYR A 198 -7.40 18.40 -20.28
CA TYR A 198 -6.77 17.45 -19.38
C TYR A 198 -6.08 18.18 -18.22
N ILE A 199 -6.43 17.80 -16.99
CA ILE A 199 -5.88 18.40 -15.77
C ILE A 199 -4.69 17.61 -15.24
N GLY A 200 -4.81 16.28 -15.22
CA GLY A 200 -3.76 15.44 -14.66
C GLY A 200 -4.12 13.96 -14.57
N THR A 201 -3.09 13.17 -14.28
CA THR A 201 -3.14 11.73 -14.03
C THR A 201 -3.03 11.48 -12.55
N TYR A 202 -3.92 10.64 -12.03
CA TYR A 202 -3.98 10.31 -10.61
C TYR A 202 -3.99 8.79 -10.44
N PRO A 203 -3.06 8.23 -9.64
CA PRO A 203 -2.99 6.79 -9.46
C PRO A 203 -4.12 6.32 -8.53
N LEU A 204 -4.95 5.40 -9.01
CA LEU A 204 -5.94 4.73 -8.18
C LEU A 204 -5.30 3.57 -7.43
N ARG A 205 -4.63 2.66 -8.13
CA ARG A 205 -3.94 1.46 -7.59
C ARG A 205 -2.81 1.03 -8.53
N PRO A 206 -1.95 0.07 -8.16
CA PRO A 206 -0.89 -0.41 -9.06
C PRO A 206 -1.44 -0.77 -10.44
N GLY A 207 -0.90 -0.13 -11.48
CA GLY A 207 -1.30 -0.36 -12.88
C GLY A 207 -2.63 0.27 -13.32
N VAL A 208 -3.28 1.07 -12.48
CA VAL A 208 -4.53 1.76 -12.84
C VAL A 208 -4.43 3.24 -12.48
N ASN A 209 -4.40 4.09 -13.51
CA ASN A 209 -4.45 5.54 -13.36
C ASN A 209 -5.74 6.10 -13.93
N LEU A 210 -6.19 7.21 -13.34
CA LEU A 210 -7.36 7.96 -13.73
C LEU A 210 -6.96 9.33 -14.28
N TYR A 211 -7.65 9.75 -15.32
CA TYR A 211 -7.53 11.10 -15.88
C TYR A 211 -8.70 11.96 -15.41
N LEU A 212 -8.38 13.16 -14.95
CA LEU A 212 -9.37 14.20 -14.71
C LEU A 212 -9.44 15.13 -15.92
N LEU A 213 -10.64 15.22 -16.48
CA LEU A 213 -10.96 16.19 -17.52
C LEU A 213 -11.92 17.24 -16.98
N VAL A 214 -11.70 18.50 -17.36
CA VAL A 214 -12.54 19.63 -16.96
C VAL A 214 -13.02 20.36 -18.21
N ARG A 215 -14.27 20.83 -18.19
CA ARG A 215 -14.86 21.55 -19.32
C ARG A 215 -14.02 22.77 -19.69
N ARG A 216 -13.84 23.04 -21.00
CA ARG A 216 -12.88 24.04 -21.50
C ARG A 216 -13.07 25.45 -20.95
N ASP A 217 -14.30 25.86 -20.70
CA ASP A 217 -14.68 27.15 -20.11
C ASP A 217 -14.32 27.26 -18.62
N LEU A 218 -14.13 26.13 -17.94
CA LEU A 218 -13.80 26.05 -16.51
C LEU A 218 -12.33 25.74 -16.23
N ALA A 219 -11.66 25.07 -17.17
CA ALA A 219 -10.28 24.65 -17.00
C ALA A 219 -9.32 25.85 -16.83
N ASP A 220 -8.28 25.70 -16.01
CA ASP A 220 -7.22 26.71 -15.87
C ASP A 220 -6.45 26.91 -17.19
N GLU A 221 -5.82 28.07 -17.37
CA GLU A 221 -4.98 28.33 -18.54
C GLU A 221 -3.80 27.36 -18.65
N SER A 222 -3.33 26.84 -17.51
CA SER A 222 -2.30 25.80 -17.41
C SER A 222 -2.78 24.40 -17.75
N ALA A 223 -4.09 24.20 -17.96
CA ALA A 223 -4.63 22.90 -18.33
C ALA A 223 -4.21 22.54 -19.76
N LYS A 224 -3.75 21.30 -19.91
CA LYS A 224 -3.20 20.78 -21.17
C LYS A 224 -4.31 20.36 -22.12
N GLU A 225 -4.00 20.39 -23.39
CA GLU A 225 -4.90 19.84 -24.40
C GLU A 225 -4.96 18.31 -24.31
N LEU A 226 -6.10 17.73 -24.63
CA LEU A 226 -6.34 16.29 -24.41
C LEU A 226 -5.40 15.40 -25.25
N TYR A 227 -4.96 15.89 -26.42
CA TYR A 227 -3.98 15.18 -27.25
C TYR A 227 -2.57 15.16 -26.64
N GLU A 228 -2.27 16.02 -25.66
CA GLU A 228 -0.96 16.01 -24.98
C GLU A 228 -0.80 14.83 -24.03
N ILE A 229 -1.87 14.09 -23.73
CA ILE A 229 -1.79 12.82 -22.99
C ILE A 229 -0.85 11.84 -23.70
N TYR A 230 -0.78 11.85 -25.03
CA TYR A 230 0.10 10.96 -25.80
C TYR A 230 1.59 11.35 -25.69
N ASN A 231 1.89 12.60 -25.33
CA ASN A 231 3.25 13.09 -25.14
C ASN A 231 3.74 12.90 -23.69
N TYR A 232 2.87 12.45 -22.79
CA TYR A 232 3.19 12.22 -21.40
C TYR A 232 3.77 10.81 -21.22
N MET A 233 5.10 10.70 -21.12
CA MET A 233 5.76 9.52 -20.58
C MET A 233 5.86 9.69 -19.05
N PRO A 234 5.40 8.71 -18.25
CA PRO A 234 5.48 8.75 -16.79
C PRO A 234 6.92 8.73 -16.26
#